data_AF-A0A0U1DXM1-F1
#
_entry.id   AF-A0A0U1DXM1-F1
#
_cell.length_a   1.000
_cell.length_b   1.000
_cell.length_c   1.000
_cell.angle_alpha   90.00
_cell.angle_beta   90.00
_cell.angle_gamma   90.00
#
_symmetry.space_group_name_H-M   'P 1'
#
loop_
_entity.id
_entity.type
_entity.pdbx_description
1 polymer ?
#
loop_
_entity_poly.entity_id
_entity_poly.type
_entity_poly.pdbx_seq_one_letter_code
_entity_poly.pdbx_strand_id
1 'polypeptide(L)'
;MTIVGDLQRARHLALAADEDAARQLLVSLLPRVEEADRDDYALEVFAQLGEVYLVRTAYDGVVESISRIRDCLTIYLGIRSGQRPDLAGQVSLSEAEVDHMICRYTRRVEFLEAGLAAARGDHDSAAAHLEALIEVPGDIDDLVSEHRNLICQTRILIAVGLCDDDLYAASAPVWTEVLDFLQNAGSGGGDAETDYLFVTGALGYARFCIESGRLDEAEPWLRRAGARAQARGWRLATARAQLERAAACWSSGAYTETQDLVTEAYPVIAEHARAHDVSRSWLYFGLIRLGIGRLREADQCWEHAERHWGEIERPLYIHRILLQRSWIALFRGLFDDAIAMVEEARALLDSSPRHSCFSTRGWTLIWGTSGGPPPSPRWASTAWANRSRAGSRSRPGMPREPVGTTVVRGAGSTAAGWRNSPTRSTSRSRRRWRWIRSDTRSSTPALAPDGRTVSRRRCWPGRSQWPGNRTTPS
;
A
#
# COMPACT_ATOMS: atom_id res chain seq x y z
N MET A 1 -26.59 -15.33 12.68
CA MET A 1 -25.43 -14.41 12.57
C MET A 1 -25.85 -13.04 13.07
N THR A 2 -25.13 -12.48 14.03
CA THR A 2 -25.41 -11.15 14.62
C THR A 2 -24.64 -10.07 13.88
N ILE A 3 -25.17 -8.85 13.76
CA ILE A 3 -24.49 -7.70 13.13
C ILE A 3 -23.09 -7.50 13.73
N VAL A 4 -22.98 -7.49 15.07
CA VAL A 4 -21.70 -7.34 15.79
C VAL A 4 -20.69 -8.42 15.43
N GLY A 5 -21.09 -9.70 15.44
CA GLY A 5 -20.23 -10.81 15.04
C GLY A 5 -19.77 -10.72 13.58
N ASP A 6 -20.62 -10.22 12.67
CA ASP A 6 -20.25 -10.02 11.27
C ASP A 6 -19.29 -8.83 11.09
N LEU A 7 -19.43 -7.76 11.88
CA LEU A 7 -18.46 -6.64 11.94
C LEU A 7 -17.09 -7.10 12.46
N GLN A 8 -17.06 -7.94 13.50
CA GLN A 8 -15.81 -8.54 14.00
C GLN A 8 -15.17 -9.46 12.95
N ARG A 9 -15.99 -10.23 12.22
CA ARG A 9 -15.50 -11.07 11.12
C ARG A 9 -14.93 -10.22 9.98
N ALA A 10 -15.59 -9.13 9.59
CA ALA A 10 -15.06 -8.20 8.60
C ALA A 10 -13.71 -7.61 9.03
N ARG A 11 -13.57 -7.25 10.31
CA ARG A 11 -12.30 -6.80 10.87
C ARG A 11 -11.20 -7.86 10.73
N HIS A 12 -11.46 -9.11 11.12
CA HIS A 12 -10.49 -10.19 10.97
C HIS A 12 -10.06 -10.42 9.51
N LEU A 13 -11.00 -10.32 8.56
CA LEU A 13 -10.70 -10.40 7.13
C LEU A 13 -9.77 -9.25 6.69
N ALA A 14 -10.05 -8.03 7.13
CA ALA A 14 -9.21 -6.86 6.83
C ALA A 14 -7.78 -7.02 7.40
N LEU A 15 -7.63 -7.47 8.65
CA LEU A 15 -6.31 -7.71 9.25
C LEU A 15 -5.51 -8.80 8.53
N ALA A 16 -6.21 -9.79 7.95
CA ALA A 16 -5.62 -10.86 7.15
C ALA A 16 -5.33 -10.47 5.68
N ALA A 17 -5.59 -9.21 5.31
CA ALA A 17 -5.49 -8.69 3.95
C ALA A 17 -6.44 -9.38 2.94
N ASP A 18 -7.62 -9.80 3.39
CA ASP A 18 -8.74 -10.20 2.54
C ASP A 18 -9.73 -9.03 2.43
N GLU A 19 -9.28 -7.93 1.83
CA GLU A 19 -10.03 -6.68 1.83
C GLU A 19 -11.28 -6.74 0.94
N ASP A 20 -11.26 -7.58 -0.11
CA ASP A 20 -12.44 -7.76 -0.95
C ASP A 20 -13.56 -8.51 -0.21
N ALA A 21 -13.24 -9.57 0.53
CA ALA A 21 -14.25 -10.25 1.35
C ALA A 21 -14.71 -9.35 2.50
N ALA A 22 -13.81 -8.62 3.16
CA ALA A 22 -14.15 -7.66 4.21
C ALA A 22 -15.12 -6.60 3.68
N ARG A 23 -14.81 -5.97 2.54
CA ARG A 23 -15.66 -4.97 1.88
C ARG A 23 -17.04 -5.53 1.52
N GLN A 24 -17.08 -6.70 0.89
CA GLN A 24 -18.34 -7.33 0.49
C GLN A 24 -19.23 -7.63 1.71
N LEU A 25 -18.64 -8.14 2.79
CA LEU A 25 -19.33 -8.39 4.04
C LEU A 25 -19.88 -7.08 4.64
N LEU A 26 -19.05 -6.04 4.75
CA LEU A 26 -19.45 -4.73 5.29
C LEU A 26 -20.61 -4.10 4.51
N VAL A 27 -20.53 -4.10 3.18
CA VAL A 27 -21.62 -3.59 2.33
C VAL A 27 -22.90 -4.41 2.50
N SER A 28 -22.79 -5.73 2.68
CA SER A 28 -23.95 -6.60 2.90
C SER A 28 -24.65 -6.36 4.25
N LEU A 29 -23.97 -5.73 5.22
CA LEU A 29 -24.55 -5.42 6.53
C LEU A 29 -25.42 -4.17 6.51
N LEU A 30 -25.22 -3.25 5.57
CA LEU A 30 -25.94 -1.97 5.52
C LEU A 30 -27.47 -2.11 5.59
N PRO A 31 -28.14 -3.01 4.81
CA PRO A 31 -29.59 -3.17 4.91
C PRO A 31 -30.05 -3.68 6.28
N ARG A 32 -29.28 -4.58 6.90
CA ARG A 32 -29.61 -5.14 8.23
C ARG A 32 -29.40 -4.11 9.34
N VAL A 33 -28.40 -3.25 9.19
CA VAL A 33 -28.17 -2.11 10.08
C VAL A 33 -29.30 -1.09 9.96
N GLU A 34 -29.76 -0.83 8.73
CA GLU A 34 -30.93 0.05 8.48
C GLU A 34 -32.20 -0.51 9.12
N GLU A 35 -32.43 -1.83 9.03
CA GLU A 35 -33.55 -2.50 9.70
C GLU A 35 -33.45 -2.45 11.23
N ALA A 36 -32.24 -2.49 11.77
CA ALA A 36 -31.98 -2.41 13.20
C ALA A 36 -32.11 -0.99 13.77
N ASP A 37 -32.13 0.06 12.91
CA ASP A 37 -32.21 1.48 13.30
C ASP A 37 -31.12 1.89 14.32
N ARG A 38 -29.89 1.39 14.09
CA ARG A 38 -28.71 1.57 14.96
C ARG A 38 -27.59 2.30 14.23
N ASP A 39 -27.52 3.61 14.43
CA ASP A 39 -26.52 4.48 13.79
C ASP A 39 -25.07 4.13 14.18
N ASP A 40 -24.85 3.66 15.41
CA ASP A 40 -23.53 3.23 15.89
C ASP A 40 -22.96 2.05 15.08
N TYR A 41 -23.81 1.14 14.61
CA TYR A 41 -23.40 0.06 13.70
C TYR A 41 -23.14 0.56 12.29
N ALA A 42 -23.89 1.56 11.82
CA ALA A 42 -23.64 2.17 10.52
C ALA A 42 -22.27 2.87 10.50
N LEU A 43 -21.96 3.61 11.57
CA LEU A 43 -20.66 4.24 11.76
C LEU A 43 -19.51 3.23 11.79
N GLU A 44 -19.67 2.07 12.44
CA GLU A 44 -18.66 1.00 12.42
C GLU A 44 -18.42 0.50 11.00
N VAL A 45 -19.49 0.31 10.21
CA VAL A 45 -19.38 -0.11 8.81
C VAL A 45 -18.57 0.90 8.01
N PHE A 46 -18.85 2.20 8.12
CA PHE A 46 -18.11 3.23 7.39
C PHE A 46 -16.68 3.38 7.87
N ALA A 47 -16.41 3.25 9.17
CA ALA A 47 -15.06 3.31 9.70
C ALA A 47 -14.19 2.17 9.13
N GLN A 48 -14.70 0.93 9.13
CA GLN A 48 -13.98 -0.21 8.57
C GLN A 48 -13.86 -0.15 7.03
N LEU A 49 -14.90 0.30 6.33
CA LEU A 49 -14.84 0.50 4.88
C LEU A 49 -13.81 1.57 4.50
N GLY A 50 -13.77 2.69 5.24
CA GLY A 50 -12.79 3.75 5.06
C GLY A 50 -11.36 3.22 5.17
N GLU A 51 -11.09 2.41 6.19
CA GLU A 51 -9.77 1.80 6.37
C GLU A 51 -9.43 0.83 5.23
N VAL A 52 -10.37 -0.05 4.84
CA VAL A 52 -10.20 -0.97 3.71
C VAL A 52 -9.89 -0.22 2.41
N TYR A 53 -10.63 0.86 2.13
CA TYR A 53 -10.40 1.68 0.94
C TYR A 53 -9.08 2.43 0.98
N LEU A 54 -8.66 2.88 2.17
CA LEU A 54 -7.37 3.55 2.35
C LEU A 54 -6.23 2.63 1.95
N VAL A 55 -6.23 1.39 2.45
CA VAL A 55 -5.17 0.43 2.07
C VAL A 55 -5.23 0.16 0.56
N ARG A 56 -6.42 0.02 -0.04
CA ARG A 56 -6.59 -0.27 -1.48
C ARG A 56 -6.40 0.92 -2.42
N THR A 57 -5.90 2.05 -1.93
CA THR A 57 -5.73 3.30 -2.69
C THR A 57 -7.02 3.75 -3.40
N ALA A 58 -8.19 3.40 -2.84
CA ALA A 58 -9.50 3.78 -3.36
C ALA A 58 -9.97 5.04 -2.64
N TYR A 59 -9.23 6.14 -2.82
CA TYR A 59 -9.34 7.35 -1.99
C TYR A 59 -10.73 8.00 -2.01
N ASP A 60 -11.45 7.94 -3.12
CA ASP A 60 -12.84 8.41 -3.19
C ASP A 60 -13.75 7.68 -2.18
N GLY A 61 -13.52 6.38 -1.98
CA GLY A 61 -14.25 5.58 -0.99
C GLY A 61 -13.90 5.96 0.45
N VAL A 62 -12.67 6.40 0.70
CA VAL A 62 -12.25 6.93 2.01
C VAL A 62 -12.96 8.25 2.29
N VAL A 63 -12.95 9.18 1.31
CA VAL A 63 -13.63 10.48 1.42
C VAL A 63 -15.12 10.32 1.67
N GLU A 64 -15.79 9.42 0.92
CA GLU A 64 -17.21 9.13 1.15
C GLU A 64 -17.45 8.58 2.56
N SER A 65 -16.62 7.64 3.02
CA SER A 65 -16.75 7.06 4.36
C SER A 65 -16.58 8.12 5.46
N ILE A 66 -15.60 9.01 5.32
CA ILE A 66 -15.38 10.14 6.23
C ILE A 66 -16.61 11.07 6.23
N SER A 67 -17.11 11.46 5.06
CA SER A 67 -18.28 12.35 4.94
C SER A 67 -19.48 11.76 5.66
N ARG A 68 -19.76 10.48 5.44
CA ARG A 68 -20.89 9.78 6.07
C ARG A 68 -20.80 9.72 7.59
N ILE A 69 -19.59 9.50 8.12
CA ILE A 69 -19.38 9.53 9.56
C ILE A 69 -19.60 10.95 10.10
N ARG A 70 -18.99 11.97 9.47
CA ARG A 70 -19.12 13.37 9.89
C ARG A 70 -20.55 13.89 9.84
N ASP A 71 -21.30 13.57 8.79
CA ASP A 71 -22.69 13.99 8.64
C ASP A 71 -23.55 13.44 9.80
N CYS A 72 -23.34 12.17 10.15
CA CYS A 72 -24.01 11.53 11.28
C CYS A 72 -23.59 12.17 12.61
N LEU A 73 -22.29 12.32 12.86
CA LEU A 73 -21.77 12.93 14.09
C LEU A 73 -22.24 14.37 14.28
N THR A 74 -22.33 15.16 13.21
CA THR A 74 -22.83 16.54 13.24
C THR A 74 -24.26 16.60 13.74
N ILE A 75 -25.11 15.64 13.37
CA ILE A 75 -26.50 15.58 13.85
C ILE A 75 -26.51 15.30 15.36
N TYR A 76 -25.75 14.31 15.82
CA TYR A 76 -25.70 13.95 17.24
C TYR A 76 -25.09 15.05 18.11
N LEU A 77 -24.04 15.74 17.64
CA LEU A 77 -23.48 16.93 18.30
C LEU A 77 -24.51 18.07 18.38
N GLY A 78 -25.31 18.28 17.32
CA GLY A 78 -26.40 19.25 17.32
C GLY A 78 -27.52 18.91 18.31
N ILE A 79 -27.81 17.62 18.51
CA ILE A 79 -28.77 17.15 19.52
C ILE A 79 -28.20 17.38 20.93
N ARG A 80 -26.95 16.98 21.19
CA ARG A 80 -26.30 17.13 22.51
C ARG A 80 -26.13 18.58 22.94
N SER A 81 -25.84 19.48 22.00
CA SER A 81 -25.73 20.92 22.25
C SER A 81 -27.09 21.64 22.37
N GLY A 82 -28.21 20.92 22.19
CA GLY A 82 -29.56 21.51 22.24
C GLY A 82 -29.93 22.34 21.01
N GLN A 83 -29.11 22.35 19.96
CA GLN A 83 -29.38 23.05 18.70
C GLN A 83 -30.41 22.34 17.83
N ARG A 84 -30.61 21.03 18.05
CA ARG A 84 -31.57 20.17 17.32
C ARG A 84 -32.52 19.42 18.27
N PRO A 85 -33.36 20.12 19.06
CA PRO A 85 -34.30 19.48 19.96
C PRO A 85 -35.42 18.73 19.22
N ASP A 86 -35.66 19.08 17.94
CA ASP A 86 -36.62 18.43 17.05
C ASP A 86 -36.33 16.94 16.79
N LEU A 87 -35.06 16.54 16.91
CA LEU A 87 -34.62 15.16 16.69
C LEU A 87 -34.40 14.37 17.98
N ALA A 88 -34.35 15.02 19.15
CA ALA A 88 -34.02 14.38 20.42
C ALA A 88 -34.97 13.21 20.76
N GLY A 89 -36.26 13.36 20.49
CA GLY A 89 -37.26 12.30 20.71
C GLY A 89 -37.19 11.12 19.73
N GLN A 90 -36.34 11.19 18.70
CA GLN A 90 -36.12 10.12 17.72
C GLN A 90 -34.89 9.26 18.04
N VAL A 91 -34.05 9.70 18.98
CA VAL A 91 -32.83 8.98 19.39
C VAL A 91 -33.20 7.79 20.28
N SER A 92 -32.79 6.60 19.87
CA SER A 92 -32.98 5.35 20.63
C SER A 92 -31.85 5.04 21.60
N LEU A 93 -30.68 5.66 21.41
CA LEU A 93 -29.48 5.51 22.23
C LEU A 93 -29.57 6.36 23.50
N SER A 94 -29.01 5.86 24.60
CA SER A 94 -28.80 6.66 25.81
C SER A 94 -27.78 7.76 25.58
N GLU A 95 -27.79 8.82 26.42
CA GLU A 95 -26.81 9.91 26.31
C GLU A 95 -25.35 9.40 26.41
N ALA A 96 -25.09 8.42 27.27
CA ALA A 96 -23.77 7.81 27.41
C ALA A 96 -23.34 7.04 26.15
N GLU A 97 -24.26 6.32 25.50
CA GLU A 97 -23.99 5.66 24.21
C GLU A 97 -23.73 6.68 23.09
N VAL A 98 -24.44 7.81 23.09
CA VAL A 98 -24.19 8.90 22.14
C VAL A 98 -22.82 9.53 22.36
N ASP A 99 -22.46 9.83 23.60
CA ASP A 99 -21.15 10.43 23.93
C ASP A 99 -20.00 9.45 23.60
N HIS A 100 -20.19 8.15 23.86
CA HIS A 100 -19.27 7.08 23.46
C HIS A 100 -19.08 7.02 21.94
N MET A 101 -20.18 6.98 21.20
CA MET A 101 -20.19 6.95 19.74
C MET A 101 -19.50 8.18 19.14
N ILE A 102 -19.80 9.38 19.65
CA ILE A 102 -19.17 10.63 19.20
C ILE A 102 -17.66 10.57 19.41
N CYS A 103 -17.21 10.19 20.61
CA CYS A 103 -15.78 10.09 20.94
C CYS A 103 -15.07 9.11 19.99
N ARG A 104 -15.58 7.87 19.90
CA ARG A 104 -14.98 6.79 19.11
C ARG A 104 -14.86 7.15 17.63
N TYR A 105 -15.94 7.64 17.01
CA TYR A 105 -15.95 7.88 15.57
C TYR A 105 -15.33 9.21 15.16
N THR A 106 -15.23 10.19 16.07
CA THR A 106 -14.37 11.36 15.84
C THR A 106 -12.91 10.92 15.71
N ARG A 107 -12.42 10.06 16.62
CA ARG A 107 -11.06 9.48 16.53
C ARG A 107 -10.86 8.69 15.23
N ARG A 108 -11.86 7.90 14.81
CA ARG A 108 -11.78 7.15 13.54
C ARG A 108 -11.73 8.08 12.32
N VAL A 109 -12.45 9.19 12.32
CA VAL A 109 -12.37 10.20 11.25
C VAL A 109 -10.98 10.83 11.18
N GLU A 110 -10.43 11.27 12.30
CA GLU A 110 -9.09 11.88 12.32
C GLU A 110 -8.01 10.87 11.86
N PHE A 111 -8.12 9.60 12.25
CA PHE A 111 -7.28 8.52 11.72
C PHE A 111 -7.37 8.40 10.19
N LEU A 112 -8.60 8.37 9.64
CA LEU A 112 -8.81 8.22 8.20
C LEU A 112 -8.31 9.42 7.40
N GLU A 113 -8.51 10.63 7.93
CA GLU A 113 -8.02 11.88 7.31
C GLU A 113 -6.49 11.95 7.33
N ALA A 114 -5.86 11.67 8.46
CA ALA A 114 -4.41 11.62 8.56
C ALA A 114 -3.82 10.59 7.58
N GLY A 115 -4.43 9.40 7.52
CA GLY A 115 -4.03 8.35 6.59
C GLY A 115 -4.20 8.77 5.13
N LEU A 116 -5.31 9.41 4.77
CA LEU A 116 -5.58 9.89 3.42
C LEU A 116 -4.62 11.01 3.00
N ALA A 117 -4.34 11.95 3.90
CA ALA A 117 -3.38 13.03 3.68
C ALA A 117 -1.96 12.47 3.48
N ALA A 118 -1.52 11.56 4.35
CA ALA A 118 -0.23 10.87 4.21
C ALA A 118 -0.14 10.10 2.88
N ALA A 119 -1.21 9.41 2.48
CA ALA A 119 -1.30 8.64 1.24
C ALA A 119 -1.32 9.51 -0.04
N ARG A 120 -1.58 10.82 0.10
CA ARG A 120 -1.48 11.82 -0.98
C ARG A 120 -0.18 12.62 -0.96
N GLY A 121 0.61 12.50 0.11
CA GLY A 121 1.84 13.27 0.30
C GLY A 121 1.62 14.66 0.91
N ASP A 122 0.42 14.91 1.43
CA ASP A 122 0.11 16.10 2.23
C ASP A 122 0.50 15.86 3.68
N HIS A 123 1.82 15.89 3.94
CA HIS A 123 2.38 15.54 5.24
C HIS A 123 2.04 16.56 6.34
N ASP A 124 1.86 17.83 5.98
CA ASP A 124 1.47 18.89 6.91
C ASP A 124 0.05 18.64 7.44
N SER A 125 -0.90 18.33 6.54
CA SER A 125 -2.27 18.00 6.94
C SER A 125 -2.33 16.66 7.68
N ALA A 126 -1.51 15.67 7.28
CA ALA A 126 -1.42 14.40 7.99
C ALA A 126 -0.95 14.57 9.45
N ALA A 127 0.05 15.43 9.68
CA ALA A 127 0.52 15.77 11.02
C ALA A 127 -0.56 16.50 11.83
N ALA A 128 -1.25 17.48 11.24
CA ALA A 128 -2.34 18.21 11.90
C ALA A 128 -3.49 17.28 12.34
N HIS A 129 -3.87 16.31 11.50
CA HIS A 129 -4.89 15.31 11.86
C HIS A 129 -4.39 14.31 12.92
N LEU A 130 -3.10 13.98 12.94
CA LEU A 130 -2.53 13.19 14.05
C LEU A 130 -2.58 13.96 15.37
N GLU A 131 -2.24 15.25 15.38
CA GLU A 131 -2.36 16.10 16.56
C GLU A 131 -3.82 16.18 17.04
N ALA A 132 -4.74 16.45 16.13
CA ALA A 132 -6.18 16.44 16.43
C ALA A 132 -6.63 15.10 17.02
N LEU A 133 -6.18 13.96 16.45
CA LEU A 133 -6.46 12.63 16.97
C LEU A 133 -5.94 12.44 18.40
N ILE A 134 -4.72 12.91 18.71
CA ILE A 134 -4.13 12.83 20.04
C ILE A 134 -4.93 13.68 21.04
N GLU A 135 -5.39 14.86 20.60
CA GLU A 135 -6.12 15.80 21.43
C GLU A 135 -7.60 15.45 21.65
N VAL A 136 -8.20 14.54 20.85
CA VAL A 136 -9.63 14.19 20.98
C VAL A 136 -9.95 13.76 22.42
N PRO A 137 -10.72 14.58 23.17
CA PRO A 137 -11.00 14.34 24.57
C PRO A 137 -11.93 13.14 24.74
N GLY A 138 -11.86 12.52 25.92
CA GLY A 138 -12.71 11.40 26.30
C GLY A 138 -11.90 10.23 26.82
N ASP A 139 -11.56 10.27 28.11
CA ASP A 139 -11.07 9.09 28.83
C ASP A 139 -12.27 8.17 29.13
N ILE A 140 -12.77 7.55 28.07
CA ILE A 140 -13.72 6.44 28.18
C ILE A 140 -12.87 5.18 28.24
N ASP A 141 -12.90 4.49 29.39
CA ASP A 141 -11.96 3.42 29.74
C ASP A 141 -11.85 2.32 28.66
N ASP A 142 -12.94 1.94 28.01
CA ASP A 142 -12.96 0.89 26.99
C ASP A 142 -12.35 1.34 25.64
N LEU A 143 -12.28 2.65 25.38
CA LEU A 143 -11.71 3.23 24.15
C LEU A 143 -10.22 3.55 24.24
N VAL A 144 -9.62 3.52 25.45
CA VAL A 144 -8.22 3.92 25.66
C VAL A 144 -7.26 3.08 24.81
N SER A 145 -7.47 1.76 24.76
CA SER A 145 -6.62 0.85 24.00
C SER A 145 -6.79 1.05 22.49
N GLU A 146 -8.04 1.21 22.02
CA GLU A 146 -8.32 1.51 20.62
C GLU A 146 -7.70 2.84 20.19
N HIS A 147 -7.82 3.89 21.01
CA HIS A 147 -7.25 5.21 20.73
C HIS A 147 -5.73 5.16 20.62
N ARG A 148 -5.06 4.47 21.56
CA ARG A 148 -3.60 4.29 21.50
C ARG A 148 -3.18 3.52 20.24
N ASN A 149 -3.93 2.49 19.87
CA ASN A 149 -3.71 1.72 18.66
C ASN A 149 -3.88 2.56 17.38
N LEU A 150 -4.93 3.39 17.32
CA LEU A 150 -5.17 4.31 16.21
C LEU A 150 -4.03 5.32 16.07
N ILE A 151 -3.57 5.92 17.16
CA ILE A 151 -2.43 6.86 17.14
C ILE A 151 -1.18 6.17 16.57
N CYS A 152 -0.86 4.95 17.03
CA CYS A 152 0.27 4.20 16.50
C CYS A 152 0.11 3.91 15.01
N GLN A 153 -1.08 3.47 14.59
CA GLN A 153 -1.37 3.18 13.19
C GLN A 153 -1.23 4.43 12.31
N THR A 154 -1.74 5.57 12.76
CA THR A 154 -1.57 6.86 12.07
C THR A 154 -0.10 7.22 11.93
N ARG A 155 0.70 7.10 12.99
CA ARG A 155 2.15 7.36 12.93
C ARG A 155 2.85 6.45 11.93
N ILE A 156 2.49 5.16 11.87
CA ILE A 156 3.02 4.23 10.87
C ILE A 156 2.68 4.72 9.45
N LEU A 157 1.43 5.11 9.19
CA LEU A 157 1.01 5.62 7.87
C LEU A 157 1.77 6.90 7.47
N ILE A 158 1.95 7.83 8.42
CA ILE A 158 2.72 9.07 8.20
C ILE A 158 4.19 8.75 7.93
N ALA A 159 4.81 7.90 8.75
CA ALA A 159 6.23 7.57 8.59
C ALA A 159 6.49 6.86 7.25
N VAL A 160 5.61 5.96 6.82
CA VAL A 160 5.66 5.33 5.50
C VAL A 160 5.44 6.35 4.38
N GLY A 161 4.44 7.24 4.50
CA GLY A 161 4.17 8.29 3.51
C GLY A 161 5.37 9.22 3.32
N LEU A 162 6.03 9.62 4.41
CA LEU A 162 7.28 10.39 4.37
C LEU A 162 8.40 9.63 3.64
N CYS A 163 8.59 8.34 3.92
CA CYS A 163 9.59 7.52 3.21
C CYS A 163 9.29 7.39 1.72
N ASP A 164 8.02 7.19 1.37
CA ASP A 164 7.57 7.08 -0.01
C ASP A 164 7.89 8.36 -0.81
N ASP A 165 7.93 9.53 -0.16
CA ASP A 165 8.31 10.83 -0.72
C ASP A 165 9.80 11.23 -0.48
N ASP A 166 10.68 10.26 -0.11
CA ASP A 166 12.11 10.44 0.20
C ASP A 166 12.44 11.35 1.40
N LEU A 167 11.47 11.62 2.27
CA LEU A 167 11.64 12.43 3.48
C LEU A 167 12.11 11.60 4.67
N TYR A 168 13.15 10.78 4.47
CA TYR A 168 13.67 9.84 5.49
C TYR A 168 14.08 10.53 6.79
N ALA A 169 14.71 11.71 6.71
CA ALA A 169 15.11 12.48 7.90
C ALA A 169 13.90 12.94 8.72
N ALA A 170 12.80 13.33 8.06
CA ALA A 170 11.56 13.71 8.73
C ALA A 170 10.80 12.49 9.29
N SER A 171 10.93 11.33 8.65
CA SER A 171 10.31 10.08 9.13
C SER A 171 10.97 9.52 10.40
N ALA A 172 12.27 9.78 10.60
CA ALA A 172 13.06 9.21 11.70
C ALA A 172 12.46 9.46 13.11
N PRO A 173 12.10 10.69 13.51
CA PRO A 173 11.46 10.91 14.82
C PRO A 173 10.11 10.20 14.95
N VAL A 174 9.31 10.14 13.88
CA VAL A 174 8.02 9.43 13.88
C VAL A 174 8.25 7.93 14.09
N TRP A 175 9.26 7.35 13.46
CA TRP A 175 9.64 5.95 13.68
C TRP A 175 10.06 5.69 15.12
N THR A 176 10.80 6.59 15.77
CA THR A 176 11.15 6.44 17.20
C THR A 176 9.90 6.26 18.06
N GLU A 177 8.88 7.11 17.88
CA GLU A 177 7.62 7.01 18.64
C GLU A 177 6.86 5.71 18.34
N VAL A 178 6.88 5.25 17.08
CA VAL A 178 6.29 3.95 16.71
C VAL A 178 7.01 2.80 17.41
N LEU A 179 8.35 2.79 17.40
CA LEU A 179 9.12 1.70 18.00
C LEU A 179 8.95 1.63 19.51
N ASP A 180 8.96 2.78 20.18
CA ASP A 180 8.68 2.85 21.62
C ASP A 180 7.32 2.24 21.93
N PHE A 181 6.29 2.54 21.14
CA PHE A 181 4.99 1.90 21.28
C PHE A 181 5.06 0.39 21.02
N LEU A 182 5.65 -0.05 19.91
CA LEU A 182 5.67 -1.46 19.51
C LEU A 182 6.51 -2.36 20.45
N GLN A 183 7.53 -1.80 21.11
CA GLN A 183 8.33 -2.52 22.10
C GLN A 183 7.60 -2.65 23.44
N ASN A 184 6.84 -1.62 23.82
CA ASN A 184 6.09 -1.57 25.07
C ASN A 184 4.71 -2.24 24.98
N ALA A 185 4.14 -2.36 23.78
CA ALA A 185 3.02 -3.23 23.49
C ALA A 185 3.51 -4.68 23.70
N GLY A 186 3.29 -5.20 24.91
CA GLY A 186 3.90 -6.44 25.40
C GLY A 186 3.80 -7.62 24.42
N SER A 187 4.67 -8.61 24.62
CA SER A 187 4.70 -9.87 23.85
C SER A 187 3.52 -10.80 24.19
N GLY A 188 2.31 -10.25 24.30
CA GLY A 188 1.07 -10.95 24.62
C GLY A 188 0.41 -11.47 23.35
N GLY A 189 0.84 -12.64 22.88
CA GLY A 189 0.18 -13.36 21.78
C GLY A 189 -1.27 -13.64 22.16
N GLY A 190 -2.20 -12.91 21.55
CA GLY A 190 -3.63 -13.14 21.72
C GLY A 190 -4.50 -12.16 20.94
N ASP A 191 -4.11 -10.88 20.89
CA ASP A 191 -4.91 -9.84 20.24
C ASP A 191 -4.56 -9.66 18.75
N ALA A 192 -5.59 -9.73 17.90
CA ALA A 192 -5.45 -9.64 16.46
C ALA A 192 -4.83 -8.31 16.02
N GLU A 193 -5.32 -7.22 16.61
CA GLU A 193 -4.95 -5.84 16.30
C GLU A 193 -3.51 -5.54 16.68
N THR A 194 -3.10 -5.90 17.90
CA THR A 194 -1.75 -5.66 18.40
C THR A 194 -0.69 -6.32 17.51
N ASP A 195 -0.92 -7.56 17.07
CA ASP A 195 -0.02 -8.23 16.14
C ASP A 195 -0.06 -7.60 14.74
N TYR A 196 -1.20 -7.08 14.30
CA TYR A 196 -1.31 -6.39 13.01
C TYR A 196 -0.51 -5.09 13.02
N LEU A 197 -0.60 -4.31 14.10
CA LEU A 197 0.18 -3.10 14.30
C LEU A 197 1.68 -3.41 14.34
N PHE A 198 2.07 -4.45 15.08
CA PHE A 198 3.47 -4.88 15.12
C PHE A 198 3.97 -5.27 13.73
N VAL A 199 3.24 -6.12 13.02
CA VAL A 199 3.65 -6.59 11.70
C VAL A 199 3.74 -5.43 10.72
N THR A 200 2.72 -4.57 10.65
CA THR A 200 2.68 -3.43 9.72
C THR A 200 3.78 -2.42 10.03
N GLY A 201 3.96 -2.06 11.31
CA GLY A 201 5.00 -1.12 11.73
C GLY A 201 6.41 -1.67 11.56
N ALA A 202 6.64 -2.95 11.88
CA ALA A 202 7.94 -3.60 11.71
C ALA A 202 8.34 -3.73 10.24
N LEU A 203 7.39 -4.03 9.34
CA LEU A 203 7.64 -4.05 7.89
C LEU A 203 7.99 -2.65 7.37
N GLY A 204 7.22 -1.63 7.75
CA GLY A 204 7.48 -0.24 7.35
C GLY A 204 8.82 0.28 7.88
N TYR A 205 9.13 0.04 9.16
CA TYR A 205 10.39 0.44 9.75
C TYR A 205 11.59 -0.29 9.15
N ALA A 206 11.47 -1.59 8.89
CA ALA A 206 12.52 -2.35 8.24
C ALA A 206 12.82 -1.81 6.84
N ARG A 207 11.79 -1.44 6.07
CA ARG A 207 11.97 -0.77 4.77
C ARG A 207 12.73 0.55 4.93
N PHE A 208 12.33 1.40 5.88
CA PHE A 208 13.07 2.62 6.22
C PHE A 208 14.54 2.34 6.56
N CYS A 209 14.82 1.29 7.33
CA CYS A 209 16.20 0.87 7.64
C CYS A 209 16.96 0.44 6.39
N ILE A 210 16.34 -0.34 5.50
CA ILE A 210 16.98 -0.82 4.26
C ILE A 210 17.29 0.36 3.32
N GLU A 211 16.33 1.25 3.10
CA GLU A 211 16.47 2.42 2.23
C GLU A 211 17.48 3.44 2.78
N SER A 212 17.66 3.51 4.11
CA SER A 212 18.69 4.33 4.78
C SER A 212 20.03 3.63 5.01
N GLY A 213 20.17 2.34 4.66
CA GLY A 213 21.40 1.56 4.79
C GLY A 213 21.65 0.90 6.14
N ARG A 214 20.71 0.96 7.09
CA ARG A 214 20.79 0.34 8.44
C ARG A 214 20.36 -1.12 8.43
N LEU A 215 21.01 -1.95 7.62
CA LEU A 215 20.59 -3.34 7.36
C LEU A 215 20.54 -4.21 8.64
N ASP A 216 21.51 -4.02 9.55
CA ASP A 216 21.57 -4.77 10.81
C ASP A 216 20.37 -4.49 11.73
N GLU A 217 19.82 -3.27 11.66
CA GLU A 217 18.61 -2.92 12.39
C GLU A 217 17.36 -3.54 11.76
N ALA A 218 17.29 -3.67 10.43
CA ALA A 218 16.12 -4.18 9.73
C ALA A 218 15.82 -5.66 10.04
N GLU A 219 16.85 -6.51 10.04
CA GLU A 219 16.70 -7.97 10.05
C GLU A 219 15.97 -8.52 11.31
N PRO A 220 16.26 -8.08 12.55
CA PRO A 220 15.50 -8.51 13.73
C PRO A 220 14.02 -8.13 13.70
N TRP A 221 13.65 -7.02 13.05
CA TRP A 221 12.25 -6.61 12.88
C TRP A 221 11.56 -7.49 11.85
N LEU A 222 12.19 -7.74 10.71
CA LEU A 222 11.63 -8.58 9.64
C LEU A 222 11.40 -10.02 10.10
N ARG A 223 12.33 -10.62 10.84
CA ARG A 223 12.14 -11.98 11.37
C ARG A 223 10.96 -12.07 12.33
N ARG A 224 10.82 -11.10 13.24
CA ARG A 224 9.69 -11.05 14.19
C ARG A 224 8.36 -10.80 13.48
N ALA A 225 8.33 -9.88 12.51
CA ALA A 225 7.14 -9.59 11.72
C ALA A 225 6.70 -10.82 10.91
N GLY A 226 7.63 -11.47 10.21
CA GLY A 226 7.38 -12.69 9.46
C GLY A 226 6.85 -13.83 10.33
N ALA A 227 7.47 -14.07 11.50
CA ALA A 227 7.02 -15.11 12.42
C ALA A 227 5.60 -14.86 12.97
N ARG A 228 5.29 -13.61 13.33
CA ARG A 228 3.93 -13.25 13.80
C ARG A 228 2.89 -13.37 12.69
N ALA A 229 3.20 -12.91 11.48
CA ALA A 229 2.33 -13.06 10.32
C ALA A 229 2.06 -14.54 9.99
N GLN A 230 3.10 -15.39 10.03
CA GLN A 230 2.97 -16.83 9.83
C GLN A 230 2.10 -17.49 10.91
N ALA A 231 2.30 -17.15 12.19
CA ALA A 231 1.50 -17.69 13.29
C ALA A 231 0.00 -17.36 13.16
N ARG A 232 -0.33 -16.26 12.48
CA ARG A 232 -1.70 -15.82 12.20
C ARG A 232 -2.26 -16.29 10.86
N GLY A 233 -1.45 -16.94 10.03
CA GLY A 233 -1.83 -17.30 8.67
C GLY A 233 -1.97 -16.10 7.72
N TRP A 234 -1.37 -14.95 8.04
CA TRP A 234 -1.40 -13.75 7.19
C TRP A 234 -0.41 -13.90 6.03
N ARG A 235 -0.89 -14.49 4.94
CA ARG A 235 -0.07 -14.83 3.76
C ARG A 235 0.58 -13.61 3.13
N LEU A 236 -0.18 -12.53 2.89
CA LEU A 236 0.38 -11.31 2.28
C LEU A 236 1.47 -10.69 3.15
N ALA A 237 1.25 -10.55 4.46
CA ALA A 237 2.24 -9.98 5.35
C ALA A 237 3.52 -10.83 5.43
N THR A 238 3.38 -12.15 5.36
CA THR A 238 4.52 -13.08 5.28
C THR A 238 5.33 -12.86 3.98
N ALA A 239 4.64 -12.76 2.85
CA ALA A 239 5.28 -12.49 1.55
C ALA A 239 5.95 -11.10 1.50
N ARG A 240 5.32 -10.08 2.11
CA ARG A 240 5.94 -8.75 2.25
C ARG A 240 7.20 -8.81 3.11
N ALA A 241 7.21 -9.56 4.21
CA ALA A 241 8.42 -9.78 5.00
C ALA A 241 9.54 -10.43 4.18
N GLN A 242 9.21 -11.41 3.32
CA GLN A 242 10.17 -12.01 2.39
C GLN A 242 10.68 -11.01 1.36
N LEU A 243 9.81 -10.17 0.80
CA LEU A 243 10.20 -9.12 -0.14
C LEU A 243 11.15 -8.09 0.48
N GLU A 244 10.88 -7.63 1.71
CA GLU A 244 11.80 -6.72 2.41
C GLU A 244 13.14 -7.39 2.75
N ARG A 245 13.13 -8.67 3.10
CA ARG A 245 14.38 -9.43 3.28
C ARG A 245 15.15 -9.53 1.96
N ALA A 246 14.46 -9.72 0.85
CA ALA A 246 15.10 -9.71 -0.47
C ALA A 246 15.72 -8.34 -0.79
N ALA A 247 15.03 -7.25 -0.44
CA ALA A 247 15.56 -5.90 -0.55
C ALA A 247 16.86 -5.72 0.26
N ALA A 248 16.89 -6.23 1.49
CA ALA A 248 18.10 -6.22 2.33
C ALA A 248 19.24 -7.05 1.72
N CYS A 249 18.96 -8.27 1.22
CA CYS A 249 19.91 -9.13 0.53
C CYS A 249 20.48 -8.46 -0.74
N TRP A 250 19.65 -7.73 -1.48
CA TRP A 250 20.10 -6.97 -2.65
C TRP A 250 21.12 -5.90 -2.23
N SER A 251 20.78 -5.12 -1.20
CA SER A 251 21.65 -4.06 -0.68
C SER A 251 22.97 -4.58 -0.11
N SER A 252 23.01 -5.82 0.39
CA SER A 252 24.25 -6.47 0.86
C SER A 252 25.02 -7.22 -0.25
N GLY A 253 24.50 -7.27 -1.48
CA GLY A 253 25.12 -7.96 -2.62
C GLY A 253 24.85 -9.47 -2.69
N ALA A 254 23.92 -9.99 -1.88
CA ALA A 254 23.48 -11.38 -1.88
C ALA A 254 22.44 -11.65 -2.99
N TYR A 255 22.89 -11.65 -4.25
CA TYR A 255 22.01 -11.73 -5.42
C TYR A 255 21.20 -13.03 -5.54
N THR A 256 21.80 -14.17 -5.16
CA THR A 256 21.10 -15.47 -5.20
C THR A 256 19.94 -15.49 -4.20
N GLU A 257 20.19 -15.07 -2.97
CA GLU A 257 19.18 -14.99 -1.91
C GLU A 257 18.08 -13.98 -2.27
N THR A 258 18.45 -12.85 -2.87
CA THR A 258 17.48 -11.89 -3.43
C THR A 258 16.56 -12.57 -4.43
N GLN A 259 17.10 -13.34 -5.38
CA GLN A 259 16.32 -14.01 -6.40
C GLN A 259 15.35 -15.03 -5.79
N ASP A 260 15.82 -15.85 -4.86
CA ASP A 260 15.00 -16.90 -4.24
C ASP A 260 13.83 -16.29 -3.46
N LEU A 261 14.11 -15.28 -2.62
CA LEU A 261 13.10 -14.59 -1.81
C LEU A 261 12.06 -13.87 -2.65
N VAL A 262 12.45 -13.11 -3.69
CA VAL A 262 11.48 -12.42 -4.56
C VAL A 262 10.64 -13.42 -5.35
N THR A 263 11.26 -14.51 -5.82
CA THR A 263 10.55 -15.56 -6.58
C THR A 263 9.50 -16.26 -5.71
N GLU A 264 9.82 -16.50 -4.44
CA GLU A 264 8.89 -17.10 -3.47
C GLU A 264 7.75 -16.14 -3.08
N ALA A 265 8.06 -14.86 -2.85
CA ALA A 265 7.08 -13.87 -2.40
C ALA A 265 6.09 -13.45 -3.49
N TYR A 266 6.54 -13.37 -4.74
CA TYR A 266 5.79 -12.74 -5.84
C TYR A 266 4.39 -13.34 -6.09
N PRO A 267 4.19 -14.67 -6.15
CA PRO A 267 2.86 -15.24 -6.44
C PRO A 267 1.79 -14.80 -5.42
N VAL A 268 2.15 -14.76 -4.14
CA VAL A 268 1.24 -14.30 -3.09
C VAL A 268 0.97 -12.80 -3.25
N ILE A 269 2.01 -11.99 -3.48
CA ILE A 269 1.83 -10.54 -3.69
C ILE A 269 0.93 -10.24 -4.90
N ALA A 270 1.08 -11.02 -5.98
CA ALA A 270 0.29 -10.89 -7.18
C ALA A 270 -1.20 -11.26 -6.97
N GLU A 271 -1.49 -12.28 -6.14
CA GLU A 271 -2.87 -12.65 -5.77
C GLU A 271 -3.64 -11.50 -5.11
N HIS A 272 -2.97 -10.73 -4.24
CA HIS A 272 -3.58 -9.61 -3.51
C HIS A 272 -3.62 -8.29 -4.31
N ALA A 273 -3.13 -8.28 -5.55
CA ALA A 273 -3.16 -7.12 -6.47
C ALA A 273 -2.64 -5.79 -5.87
N ARG A 274 -1.61 -5.87 -5.01
CA ARG A 274 -0.96 -4.69 -4.41
C ARG A 274 0.00 -4.04 -5.39
N ALA A 275 -0.48 -3.05 -6.16
CA ALA A 275 0.29 -2.40 -7.24
C ALA A 275 1.72 -2.04 -6.82
N HIS A 276 1.91 -1.42 -5.65
CA HIS A 276 3.24 -1.04 -5.18
C HIS A 276 4.17 -2.24 -4.90
N ASP A 277 3.70 -3.27 -4.18
CA ASP A 277 4.49 -4.46 -3.86
C ASP A 277 4.76 -5.33 -5.11
N VAL A 278 3.80 -5.38 -6.04
CA VAL A 278 3.96 -6.03 -7.36
C VAL A 278 5.05 -5.32 -8.15
N SER A 279 5.00 -3.99 -8.25
CA SER A 279 6.04 -3.22 -8.93
C SER A 279 7.42 -3.40 -8.30
N ARG A 280 7.52 -3.44 -6.97
CA ARG A 280 8.79 -3.70 -6.28
C ARG A 280 9.35 -5.09 -6.57
N SER A 281 8.48 -6.10 -6.68
CA SER A 281 8.92 -7.44 -7.09
C SER A 281 9.53 -7.41 -8.51
N TRP A 282 8.87 -6.72 -9.44
CA TRP A 282 9.37 -6.53 -10.81
C TRP A 282 10.65 -5.69 -10.89
N LEU A 283 10.78 -4.68 -10.03
CA LEU A 283 12.02 -3.91 -9.86
C LEU A 283 13.19 -4.84 -9.54
N TYR A 284 13.06 -5.70 -8.52
CA TYR A 284 14.12 -6.63 -8.13
C TYR A 284 14.40 -7.69 -9.19
N PHE A 285 13.37 -8.24 -9.85
CA PHE A 285 13.60 -9.11 -11.00
C PHE A 285 14.43 -8.42 -12.09
N GLY A 286 14.14 -7.15 -12.40
CA GLY A 286 14.92 -6.39 -13.37
C GLY A 286 16.35 -6.10 -12.91
N LEU A 287 16.56 -5.77 -11.63
CA LEU A 287 17.88 -5.58 -11.03
C LEU A 287 18.76 -6.85 -11.11
N ILE A 288 18.17 -8.02 -10.83
CA ILE A 288 18.85 -9.31 -10.99
C ILE A 288 19.24 -9.55 -12.45
N ARG A 289 18.30 -9.32 -13.40
CA ARG A 289 18.57 -9.47 -14.85
C ARG A 289 19.63 -8.51 -15.35
N LEU A 290 19.64 -7.28 -14.85
CA LEU A 290 20.68 -6.29 -15.13
C LEU A 290 22.04 -6.79 -14.65
N GLY A 291 22.12 -7.30 -13.42
CA GLY A 291 23.36 -7.81 -12.82
C GLY A 291 24.00 -8.97 -13.62
N ILE A 292 23.20 -9.80 -14.28
CA ILE A 292 23.69 -10.87 -15.16
C ILE A 292 23.83 -10.45 -16.65
N GLY A 293 23.67 -9.16 -16.96
CA GLY A 293 23.86 -8.60 -18.31
C GLY A 293 22.70 -8.84 -19.27
N ARG A 294 21.53 -9.27 -18.79
CA ARG A 294 20.32 -9.50 -19.60
C ARG A 294 19.53 -8.20 -19.78
N LEU A 295 20.14 -7.21 -20.43
CA LEU A 295 19.61 -5.84 -20.52
C LEU A 295 18.17 -5.75 -21.06
N ARG A 296 17.82 -6.55 -22.08
CA ARG A 296 16.45 -6.56 -22.63
C ARG A 296 15.41 -7.13 -21.67
N GLU A 297 15.78 -8.18 -20.93
CA GLU A 297 14.88 -8.80 -19.94
C GLU A 297 14.74 -7.88 -18.72
N ALA A 298 15.81 -7.19 -18.32
CA ALA A 298 15.76 -6.19 -17.27
C ALA A 298 14.80 -5.04 -17.60
N ASP A 299 14.86 -4.50 -18.83
CA ASP A 299 13.96 -3.45 -19.29
C ASP A 299 12.50 -3.94 -19.35
N GLN A 300 12.26 -5.18 -19.80
CA GLN A 300 10.92 -5.78 -19.76
C GLN A 300 10.37 -5.86 -18.33
N CYS A 301 11.17 -6.29 -17.36
CA CYS A 301 10.76 -6.30 -15.95
C CYS A 301 10.40 -4.89 -15.47
N TRP A 302 11.22 -3.90 -15.80
CA TRP A 302 11.00 -2.52 -15.35
C TRP A 302 9.83 -1.83 -16.05
N GLU A 303 9.52 -2.18 -17.29
CA GLU A 303 8.30 -1.75 -17.97
C GLU A 303 7.04 -2.30 -17.27
N HIS A 304 7.10 -3.52 -16.72
CA HIS A 304 6.02 -4.06 -15.89
C HIS A 304 5.86 -3.29 -14.58
N ALA A 305 6.97 -2.97 -13.90
CA ALA A 305 6.95 -2.17 -12.68
C ALA A 305 6.38 -0.76 -12.94
N GLU A 306 6.80 -0.11 -14.02
CA GLU A 306 6.31 1.20 -14.44
C GLU A 306 4.81 1.19 -14.70
N ARG A 307 4.27 0.20 -15.44
CA ARG A 307 2.83 0.10 -15.70
C ARG A 307 2.00 0.06 -14.41
N HIS A 308 2.42 -0.75 -13.44
CA HIS A 308 1.71 -0.86 -12.16
C HIS A 308 1.87 0.38 -11.28
N TRP A 309 3.04 1.02 -11.27
CA TRP A 309 3.19 2.30 -10.58
C TRP A 309 2.43 3.44 -11.25
N GLY A 310 2.18 3.36 -12.56
CA GLY A 310 1.42 4.36 -13.30
C GLY A 310 -0.08 4.34 -12.96
N GLU A 311 -0.55 3.26 -12.34
CA GLU A 311 -1.90 3.15 -11.77
C GLU A 311 -1.99 3.81 -10.39
N ILE A 312 -0.86 4.12 -9.75
CA ILE A 312 -0.79 4.78 -8.44
C ILE A 312 -0.60 6.28 -8.65
N GLU A 313 -1.33 7.10 -7.90
CA GLU A 313 -1.22 8.57 -7.92
C GLU A 313 0.06 9.07 -7.21
N ARG A 314 1.22 8.48 -7.52
CA ARG A 314 2.53 8.77 -6.90
C ARG A 314 3.61 8.97 -7.97
N PRO A 315 3.82 10.22 -8.44
CA PRO A 315 4.75 10.54 -9.53
C PRO A 315 6.20 10.11 -9.26
N LEU A 316 6.63 10.06 -7.99
CA LEU A 316 8.01 9.77 -7.63
C LEU A 316 8.45 8.34 -7.98
N TYR A 317 7.54 7.37 -7.93
CA TYR A 317 7.86 6.00 -8.34
C TYR A 317 8.15 5.90 -9.84
N ILE A 318 7.34 6.61 -10.65
CA ILE A 318 7.54 6.65 -12.10
C ILE A 318 8.81 7.41 -12.44
N HIS A 319 9.08 8.53 -11.77
CA HIS A 319 10.35 9.23 -11.89
C HIS A 319 11.55 8.30 -11.67
N ARG A 320 11.56 7.54 -10.57
CA ARG A 320 12.68 6.64 -10.23
C ARG A 320 12.88 5.52 -11.25
N ILE A 321 11.79 4.87 -11.69
CA ILE A 321 11.92 3.76 -12.65
C ILE A 321 12.34 4.24 -14.03
N LEU A 322 11.87 5.41 -14.49
CA LEU A 322 12.31 6.00 -15.75
C LEU A 322 13.80 6.34 -15.72
N LEU A 323 14.31 6.90 -14.62
CA LEU A 323 15.75 7.11 -14.44
C LEU A 323 16.54 5.80 -14.50
N GLN A 324 16.06 4.74 -13.86
CA GLN A 324 16.71 3.42 -13.91
C GLN A 324 16.68 2.84 -15.33
N ARG A 325 15.53 2.85 -16.01
CA ARG A 325 15.35 2.38 -17.39
C ARG A 325 16.25 3.14 -18.37
N SER A 326 16.47 4.43 -18.16
CA SER A 326 17.40 5.23 -18.98
C SER A 326 18.82 4.65 -19.00
N TRP A 327 19.27 4.01 -17.92
CA TRP A 327 20.59 3.36 -17.88
C TRP A 327 20.68 2.18 -18.85
N ILE A 328 19.60 1.43 -19.02
CA ILE A 328 19.56 0.35 -20.01
C ILE A 328 19.66 0.91 -21.43
N ALA A 329 18.96 2.01 -21.71
CA ALA A 329 19.08 2.71 -22.99
C ALA A 329 20.51 3.18 -23.23
N LEU A 330 21.17 3.79 -22.23
CA LEU A 330 22.59 4.17 -22.28
C LEU A 330 23.51 2.97 -22.55
N PHE A 331 23.37 1.87 -21.81
CA PHE A 331 24.18 0.66 -22.02
C PHE A 331 24.00 0.04 -23.40
N ARG A 332 22.87 0.31 -24.06
CA ARG A 332 22.56 -0.16 -25.41
C ARG A 332 22.94 0.84 -26.50
N GLY A 333 23.44 2.03 -26.14
CA GLY A 333 23.77 3.11 -27.09
C GLY A 333 22.55 3.84 -27.66
N LEU A 334 21.39 3.73 -27.02
CA LEU A 334 20.15 4.41 -27.39
C LEU A 334 20.05 5.74 -26.64
N PHE A 335 20.88 6.72 -27.02
CA PHE A 335 21.00 7.97 -26.28
C PHE A 335 19.74 8.84 -26.34
N ASP A 336 19.07 8.90 -27.49
CA ASP A 336 17.84 9.67 -27.64
C ASP A 336 16.73 9.12 -26.74
N ASP A 337 16.58 7.80 -26.67
CA ASP A 337 15.63 7.13 -25.77
C ASP A 337 15.96 7.44 -24.29
N ALA A 338 17.25 7.42 -23.93
CA ALA A 338 17.68 7.75 -22.57
C ALA A 338 17.36 9.21 -22.20
N ILE A 339 17.60 10.16 -23.12
CA ILE A 339 17.27 11.57 -22.93
C ILE A 339 15.76 11.74 -22.75
N ALA A 340 14.95 11.14 -23.62
CA ALA A 340 13.50 11.23 -23.55
C ALA A 340 12.95 10.71 -22.21
N MET A 341 13.47 9.57 -21.71
CA MET A 341 13.08 9.04 -20.39
C MET A 341 13.46 9.98 -19.24
N VAL A 342 14.63 10.61 -19.29
CA VAL A 342 15.08 11.57 -18.25
C VAL A 342 14.24 12.84 -18.28
N GLU A 343 13.88 13.34 -19.47
CA GLU A 343 13.00 14.49 -19.64
C GLU A 343 11.60 14.19 -19.09
N GLU A 344 11.04 13.03 -19.40
CA GLU A 344 9.76 12.57 -18.85
C GLU A 344 9.81 12.43 -17.32
N ALA A 345 10.85 11.79 -16.80
CA ALA A 345 11.07 11.67 -15.36
C ALA A 345 11.13 13.05 -14.67
N ARG A 346 11.79 14.02 -15.30
CA ARG A 346 11.88 15.39 -14.77
C ARG A 346 10.54 16.10 -14.81
N ALA A 347 9.79 16.01 -15.92
CA ALA A 347 8.48 16.62 -16.05
C ALA A 347 7.51 16.11 -14.97
N LEU A 348 7.55 14.80 -14.66
CA LEU A 348 6.76 14.22 -13.57
C LEU A 348 7.14 14.80 -12.20
N LEU A 349 8.45 14.93 -11.94
CA LEU A 349 8.95 15.51 -10.70
C LEU A 349 8.51 16.97 -10.52
N ASP A 350 8.61 17.76 -11.59
CA ASP A 350 8.25 19.19 -11.60
C ASP A 350 6.73 19.41 -11.49
N SER A 351 5.92 18.45 -11.94
CA SER A 351 4.46 18.51 -11.85
C SER A 351 3.90 18.13 -10.47
N SER A 352 4.70 17.51 -9.61
CA SER A 352 4.27 17.04 -8.30
C SER A 352 4.30 18.19 -7.29
N PRO A 353 3.20 18.47 -6.57
CA PRO A 353 3.16 19.50 -5.54
C PRO A 353 4.03 19.06 -4.35
N ARG A 354 5.31 19.43 -4.35
CA ARG A 354 6.12 19.41 -3.13
C ARG A 354 5.69 20.60 -2.28
N HIS A 355 4.66 20.40 -1.45
CA HIS A 355 4.45 21.29 -0.32
C HIS A 355 5.66 21.14 0.62
N SER A 356 6.36 22.27 0.79
CA SER A 356 7.48 22.53 1.71
C SER A 356 8.79 21.73 1.56
N CYS A 357 9.89 22.50 1.48
CA CYS A 357 11.30 22.13 1.63
C CYS A 357 12.10 21.61 0.40
N PHE A 358 12.10 22.36 -0.70
CA PHE A 358 13.31 22.48 -1.53
C PHE A 358 13.60 23.96 -1.82
N SER A 359 14.14 24.66 -0.83
CA SER A 359 15.04 25.79 -1.11
C SER A 359 16.37 25.19 -1.53
N THR A 360 16.66 25.27 -2.84
CA THR A 360 18.00 25.39 -3.42
C THR A 360 19.19 25.04 -2.51
N ARG A 361 19.46 23.74 -2.31
CA ARG A 361 20.79 23.12 -2.07
C ARG A 361 20.59 21.62 -1.83
N GLY A 362 21.04 20.77 -2.76
CA GLY A 362 21.05 19.32 -2.52
C GLY A 362 21.04 18.42 -3.75
N TRP A 363 21.77 18.75 -4.81
CA TRP A 363 22.02 17.81 -5.91
C TRP A 363 23.13 16.78 -5.59
N THR A 364 23.31 16.44 -4.31
CA THR A 364 24.49 15.68 -3.85
C THR A 364 24.19 14.50 -2.94
N LEU A 365 22.96 13.95 -2.94
CA LEU A 365 22.62 12.78 -2.11
C LEU A 365 21.68 11.82 -2.86
N ILE A 366 22.17 11.27 -3.98
CA ILE A 366 21.75 9.94 -4.48
C ILE A 366 22.92 8.93 -4.35
N TRP A 367 24.08 9.39 -3.85
CA TRP A 367 25.22 8.55 -3.47
C TRP A 367 25.90 9.19 -2.25
N GLY A 368 25.73 8.63 -1.05
CA GLY A 368 26.27 9.32 0.12
C GLY A 368 26.12 8.71 1.52
N THR A 369 25.71 7.46 1.69
CA THR A 369 25.87 6.74 2.98
C THR A 369 26.19 5.27 2.77
N SER A 370 27.20 4.99 1.95
CA SER A 370 27.95 3.75 2.01
C SER A 370 29.41 4.12 1.83
N GLY A 371 30.19 4.07 2.92
CA GLY A 371 31.63 4.27 2.93
C GLY A 371 32.37 3.13 2.21
N GLY A 372 32.13 2.99 0.92
CA GLY A 372 32.87 2.16 -0.01
C GLY A 372 33.06 2.95 -1.31
N PRO A 373 34.23 2.88 -1.95
CA PRO A 373 34.45 3.59 -3.20
C PRO A 373 33.44 3.10 -4.25
N PRO A 374 33.09 3.93 -5.25
CA PRO A 374 32.32 3.45 -6.40
C PRO A 374 32.97 2.18 -6.94
N PRO A 375 32.20 1.20 -7.46
CA PRO A 375 32.79 0.00 -8.04
C PRO A 375 33.80 0.45 -9.08
N SER A 376 35.08 0.28 -8.75
CA SER A 376 36.17 0.53 -9.67
C SER A 376 35.90 -0.25 -10.97
N PRO A 377 36.45 0.16 -12.13
CA PRO A 377 36.29 -0.54 -13.41
C PRO A 377 36.88 -1.96 -13.47
N ARG A 378 37.04 -2.64 -12.32
CA ARG A 378 37.49 -4.03 -12.20
C ARG A 378 36.45 -5.03 -12.73
N TRP A 379 35.17 -4.68 -12.81
CA TRP A 379 34.16 -5.55 -13.43
C TRP A 379 34.29 -5.59 -14.97
N ALA A 380 34.59 -4.45 -15.60
CA ALA A 380 34.85 -4.37 -17.04
C ALA A 380 36.12 -5.13 -17.44
N SER A 381 37.17 -5.08 -16.63
CA SER A 381 38.44 -5.76 -16.92
C SER A 381 38.38 -7.27 -16.77
N THR A 382 37.50 -7.82 -15.91
CA THR A 382 37.37 -9.28 -15.74
C THR A 382 36.54 -9.92 -16.86
N ALA A 383 35.51 -9.23 -17.36
CA ALA A 383 34.74 -9.66 -18.52
C ALA A 383 35.51 -9.50 -19.85
N TRP A 384 36.39 -8.49 -19.95
CA TRP A 384 37.25 -8.29 -21.11
C TRP A 384 38.45 -9.26 -21.12
N ALA A 385 39.08 -9.53 -19.97
CA ALA A 385 40.20 -10.49 -19.85
C ALA A 385 39.79 -11.94 -20.19
N ASN A 386 38.54 -12.33 -19.92
CA ASN A 386 38.02 -13.66 -20.28
C ASN A 386 37.63 -13.79 -21.77
N ARG A 387 37.44 -12.68 -22.51
CA ARG A 387 37.33 -12.73 -23.99
C ARG A 387 38.68 -12.80 -24.68
N SER A 388 39.71 -12.17 -24.12
CA SER A 388 41.06 -12.13 -24.72
C SER A 388 41.85 -13.44 -24.56
N ARG A 389 41.46 -14.32 -23.61
CA ARG A 389 42.11 -15.63 -23.39
C ARG A 389 41.46 -16.81 -24.13
N ALA A 390 40.31 -16.62 -24.77
CA ALA A 390 39.65 -17.66 -25.57
C ALA A 390 40.03 -17.65 -27.07
N GLY A 391 40.85 -16.68 -27.50
CA GLY A 391 41.18 -16.46 -28.91
C GLY A 391 42.54 -17.01 -29.40
N SER A 392 43.31 -17.72 -28.58
CA SER A 392 44.58 -18.30 -29.02
C SER A 392 44.88 -19.64 -28.35
N ARG A 393 44.56 -20.73 -29.04
CA ARG A 393 45.34 -21.98 -28.98
C ARG A 393 45.01 -22.86 -30.18
N SER A 394 46.01 -22.97 -31.02
CA SER A 394 46.13 -23.80 -32.21
C SER A 394 45.97 -25.29 -31.87
N ARG A 395 45.25 -26.03 -32.73
CA ARG A 395 45.33 -27.50 -32.84
C ARG A 395 46.79 -27.93 -33.12
N PRO A 396 47.26 -29.08 -32.60
CA PRO A 396 47.22 -30.29 -33.43
C PRO A 396 47.03 -31.63 -32.67
N GLY A 397 46.60 -32.66 -33.41
CA GLY A 397 46.92 -34.06 -33.10
C GLY A 397 45.75 -35.00 -32.77
N MET A 398 45.16 -35.61 -33.80
CA MET A 398 44.47 -36.91 -33.68
C MET A 398 45.48 -38.00 -33.24
N PRO A 399 45.02 -39.08 -32.56
CA PRO A 399 44.83 -40.33 -33.28
C PRO A 399 43.60 -41.17 -32.87
N ARG A 400 43.00 -41.76 -33.92
CA ARG A 400 42.29 -43.05 -34.08
C ARG A 400 41.60 -43.74 -32.89
N GLU A 401 40.33 -44.08 -33.14
CA GLU A 401 39.47 -45.03 -32.42
C GLU A 401 40.11 -46.43 -32.22
N PRO A 402 39.52 -47.25 -31.33
CA PRO A 402 38.56 -48.22 -31.86
C PRO A 402 37.25 -48.35 -31.08
N VAL A 403 36.25 -48.76 -31.87
CA VAL A 403 34.89 -49.24 -31.61
C VAL A 403 34.73 -50.05 -30.31
N GLY A 404 33.67 -49.75 -29.56
CA GLY A 404 33.21 -50.53 -28.42
C GLY A 404 31.78 -50.16 -28.02
N THR A 405 30.81 -50.84 -28.62
CA THR A 405 29.36 -50.78 -28.36
C THR A 405 29.06 -51.25 -26.93
N THR A 406 28.34 -50.48 -26.11
CA THR A 406 27.36 -51.01 -25.13
C THR A 406 26.37 -49.92 -24.71
N VAL A 407 25.09 -50.23 -24.89
CA VAL A 407 23.91 -49.48 -24.44
C VAL A 407 23.61 -49.85 -23.00
N VAL A 408 23.47 -48.88 -22.07
CA VAL A 408 22.55 -48.99 -20.91
C VAL A 408 22.01 -47.60 -20.54
N ARG A 409 20.67 -47.55 -20.41
CA ARG A 409 19.83 -46.42 -19.98
C ARG A 409 20.05 -46.05 -18.51
N GLY A 410 19.88 -44.77 -18.16
CA GLY A 410 19.68 -44.36 -16.77
C GLY A 410 19.51 -42.85 -16.55
N ALA A 411 18.26 -42.39 -16.68
CA ALA A 411 17.61 -41.24 -16.03
C ALA A 411 18.42 -39.95 -15.74
N GLY A 412 18.10 -38.88 -16.49
CA GLY A 412 18.51 -37.51 -16.17
C GLY A 412 17.40 -36.51 -16.54
N SER A 413 16.68 -36.07 -15.50
CA SER A 413 16.01 -34.77 -15.32
C SER A 413 15.93 -33.84 -16.54
N THR A 414 14.74 -33.73 -17.14
CA THR A 414 14.42 -32.68 -18.12
C THR A 414 13.90 -31.42 -17.43
N ALA A 415 14.64 -30.34 -17.62
CA ALA A 415 14.24 -28.96 -17.42
C ALA A 415 12.90 -28.64 -18.10
N ALA A 416 11.96 -28.09 -17.34
CA ALA A 416 10.74 -27.51 -17.88
C ALA A 416 11.03 -26.08 -18.37
N GLY A 417 11.20 -25.95 -19.69
CA GLY A 417 11.24 -24.67 -20.37
C GLY A 417 9.88 -23.97 -20.32
N TRP A 418 9.92 -22.67 -20.07
CA TRP A 418 8.79 -21.76 -20.21
C TRP A 418 8.33 -21.75 -21.67
N ARG A 419 7.22 -22.42 -21.97
CA ARG A 419 6.52 -22.30 -23.26
C ARG A 419 5.31 -21.41 -23.09
N ASN A 420 5.30 -20.38 -23.91
CA ASN A 420 4.15 -19.55 -24.25
C ASN A 420 2.91 -20.40 -24.57
N SER A 421 1.76 -19.95 -24.09
CA SER A 421 0.47 -20.22 -24.73
C SER A 421 -0.32 -18.91 -24.86
N PRO A 422 -1.04 -18.72 -25.97
CA PRO A 422 -1.52 -17.41 -26.39
C PRO A 422 -2.91 -17.13 -25.82
N THR A 423 -3.07 -16.04 -25.07
CA THR A 423 -4.39 -15.52 -24.75
C THR A 423 -4.84 -14.55 -25.83
N ARG A 424 -5.87 -14.98 -26.56
CA ARG A 424 -6.64 -14.22 -27.54
C ARG A 424 -6.93 -12.80 -27.08
N SER A 425 -6.62 -11.86 -27.95
CA SER A 425 -7.06 -10.48 -27.88
C SER A 425 -8.59 -10.41 -27.96
N THR A 426 -9.25 -9.96 -26.89
CA THR A 426 -10.53 -9.28 -27.00
C THR A 426 -10.30 -7.82 -26.65
N SER A 427 -10.36 -6.98 -27.68
CA SER A 427 -10.44 -5.53 -27.59
C SER A 427 -11.54 -5.13 -26.61
N ARG A 428 -11.19 -4.49 -25.49
CA ARG A 428 -12.14 -3.69 -24.72
C ARG A 428 -11.67 -2.23 -24.69
N SER A 429 -12.53 -1.43 -25.28
CA SER A 429 -12.50 0.01 -25.41
C SER A 429 -12.15 0.75 -24.11
N ARG A 430 -11.23 1.71 -24.22
CA ARG A 430 -11.05 2.83 -23.30
C ARG A 430 -12.41 3.47 -22.98
N ARG A 431 -12.83 3.51 -21.71
CA ARG A 431 -13.79 4.50 -21.21
C ARG A 431 -13.04 5.44 -20.27
N ARG A 432 -12.73 6.64 -20.79
CA ARG A 432 -12.45 7.82 -19.98
C ARG A 432 -13.70 8.15 -19.17
N TRP A 433 -13.61 8.18 -17.85
CA TRP A 433 -14.61 8.83 -17.03
C TRP A 433 -14.31 10.33 -17.01
N ARG A 434 -15.19 11.12 -17.63
CA ARG A 434 -15.20 12.58 -17.56
C ARG A 434 -16.52 12.95 -16.88
N TRP A 435 -16.48 13.39 -15.64
CA TRP A 435 -17.68 13.90 -14.96
C TRP A 435 -17.85 15.40 -15.17
N ILE A 436 -19.12 15.76 -15.35
CA ILE A 436 -19.67 17.04 -15.80
C ILE A 436 -19.80 17.98 -14.60
N ARG A 437 -19.36 19.24 -14.76
CA ARG A 437 -19.74 20.36 -13.89
C ARG A 437 -21.25 20.57 -13.98
N SER A 438 -21.94 20.65 -12.84
CA SER A 438 -23.29 21.19 -12.78
C SER A 438 -23.29 22.60 -12.20
N ASP A 439 -23.72 23.54 -13.04
CA ASP A 439 -24.00 24.92 -12.71
C ASP A 439 -25.07 25.07 -11.62
N THR A 440 -24.85 26.09 -10.81
CA THR A 440 -25.82 26.76 -9.94
C THR A 440 -27.07 27.19 -10.71
N ARG A 441 -28.27 26.85 -10.21
CA ARG A 441 -29.47 27.70 -10.34
C ARG A 441 -30.39 27.59 -9.13
N SER A 442 -30.68 28.78 -8.62
CA SER A 442 -31.62 29.16 -7.58
C SER A 442 -33.08 28.98 -8.00
N SER A 443 -33.97 28.66 -7.05
CA SER A 443 -35.41 28.95 -7.09
C SER A 443 -36.03 28.80 -5.70
N THR A 444 -36.62 29.90 -5.21
CA THR A 444 -37.38 30.10 -3.96
C THR A 444 -38.79 29.41 -4.04
N PRO A 445 -39.52 29.19 -2.92
CA PRO A 445 -40.57 28.16 -2.83
C PRO A 445 -42.00 28.70 -3.03
N ALA A 446 -42.93 27.78 -3.35
CA ALA A 446 -44.37 28.00 -3.30
C ALA A 446 -45.02 27.10 -2.24
N LEU A 447 -45.88 27.70 -1.43
CA LEU A 447 -46.74 27.10 -0.39
C LEU A 447 -48.00 26.46 -0.99
N ALA A 448 -48.41 25.30 -0.47
CA ALA A 448 -49.82 24.88 -0.27
C ALA A 448 -49.89 23.59 0.59
N PRO A 449 -51.03 23.31 1.24
CA PRO A 449 -51.09 22.68 2.56
C PRO A 449 -51.51 21.19 2.56
N ASP A 450 -51.68 20.67 3.77
CA ASP A 450 -52.32 19.41 4.19
C ASP A 450 -51.41 18.21 4.52
N GLY A 451 -51.18 18.07 5.83
CA GLY A 451 -51.79 16.97 6.58
C GLY A 451 -51.46 15.56 6.09
N ARG A 452 -50.19 15.15 6.21
CA ARG A 452 -49.82 13.72 6.28
C ARG A 452 -48.73 13.50 7.32
N THR A 453 -48.88 12.38 8.01
CA THR A 453 -48.02 11.75 9.00
C THR A 453 -46.53 12.09 8.87
N VAL A 454 -45.95 12.55 9.97
CA VAL A 454 -44.51 12.79 10.12
C VAL A 454 -43.78 11.47 9.90
N SER A 455 -43.23 11.27 8.69
CA SER A 455 -42.20 10.26 8.48
C SER A 455 -41.00 10.67 9.31
N ARG A 456 -40.52 9.79 10.21
CA ARG A 456 -39.23 9.94 10.92
C ARG A 456 -38.19 10.44 9.91
N ARG A 457 -37.67 11.66 10.13
CA ARG A 457 -36.57 12.18 9.32
C ARG A 457 -35.33 11.47 9.81
N ARG A 458 -34.97 10.38 9.13
CA ARG A 458 -33.76 9.60 9.39
C ARG A 458 -32.54 10.52 9.22
N CYS A 459 -31.51 10.30 10.02
CA CYS A 459 -30.20 10.95 9.86
C CYS A 459 -29.52 10.57 8.53
N TRP A 460 -30.05 9.55 7.84
CA TRP A 460 -29.58 9.05 6.56
C TRP A 460 -30.61 9.25 5.45
N PRO A 461 -30.29 9.98 4.35
CA PRO A 461 -31.11 9.94 3.16
C PRO A 461 -30.94 8.58 2.45
N GLY A 462 -31.98 7.76 2.47
CA GLY A 462 -32.01 6.46 1.80
C GLY A 462 -31.87 6.58 0.27
N ARG A 463 -31.11 5.64 -0.30
CA ARG A 463 -30.84 5.42 -1.74
C ARG A 463 -30.13 6.56 -2.49
N SER A 464 -28.80 6.57 -2.41
CA SER A 464 -27.95 6.94 -3.55
C SER A 464 -27.32 5.66 -4.12
N GLN A 465 -27.36 5.48 -5.44
CA GLN A 465 -26.79 4.32 -6.13
C GLN A 465 -25.30 4.16 -5.81
N TRP A 466 -24.95 3.08 -5.14
CA TRP A 466 -23.56 2.66 -4.96
C TRP A 466 -22.94 2.27 -6.32
N PRO A 467 -21.72 2.72 -6.66
CA PRO A 467 -21.05 2.27 -7.86
C PRO A 467 -20.56 0.83 -7.66
N GLY A 468 -21.34 -0.15 -8.11
CA GLY A 468 -20.90 -1.55 -8.01
C GLY A 468 -21.83 -2.62 -8.57
N ASN A 469 -23.14 -2.39 -8.68
CA ASN A 469 -24.06 -3.42 -9.18
C ASN A 469 -24.56 -3.12 -10.60
N ARG A 470 -23.82 -3.61 -11.60
CA ARG A 470 -24.43 -4.01 -12.88
C ARG A 470 -24.30 -5.52 -13.04
N THR A 471 -25.26 -6.24 -12.51
CA THR A 471 -25.65 -7.55 -13.05
C THR A 471 -26.25 -7.33 -14.43
N THR A 472 -25.59 -7.80 -15.47
CA THR A 472 -26.18 -7.95 -16.80
C THR A 472 -27.04 -9.22 -16.82
N PRO A 473 -28.33 -9.17 -17.20
CA PRO A 473 -29.06 -10.36 -17.56
C PRO A 473 -28.72 -10.76 -19.01
N SER A 474 -28.42 -12.05 -19.19
CA SER A 474 -28.38 -12.87 -20.42
C SER A 474 -27.66 -12.32 -21.66
#